data_AF-A0A932K2L9-F1
#
_entry.id   AF-A0A932K2L9-F1
#
_cell.length_a   1.000
_cell.length_b   1.000
_cell.length_c   1.000
_cell.angle_alpha   90.00
_cell.angle_beta   90.00
_cell.angle_gamma   90.00
#
_symmetry.space_group_name_H-M   'P 1'
#
loop_
_entity.id
_entity.type
_entity.pdbx_description
1 polymer ?
#
loop_
_entity_poly.entity_id
_entity_poly.type
_entity_poly.pdbx_seq_one_letter_code
_entity_poly.pdbx_strand_id
1 'polypeptide(L)' 'MRPRIVGVIGGSEVTPIAFALKMQKPVVGLGSWSVTEDVIQVNTPQEAVARAFELLESTGPRRR' A
#
# COMPACT_ATOMS: atom_id res chain seq x y z
N MET A 1 7.90 2.50 17.99
CA MET A 1 8.20 1.79 16.73
C MET A 1 6.89 1.46 16.03
N ARG A 2 6.66 1.91 14.79
CA ARG A 2 5.49 1.48 13.99
C ARG A 2 5.99 0.54 12.87
N PRO A 3 5.44 -0.67 12.71
CA PRO A 3 5.90 -1.61 11.69
C PRO A 3 5.67 -1.04 10.27
N ARG A 4 6.72 -1.11 9.44
CA ARG A 4 6.79 -0.68 8.03
C ARG A 4 6.14 -1.76 7.15
N ILE A 5 4.82 -1.78 7.07
CA ILE A 5 4.10 -2.79 6.28
C ILE A 5 3.28 -2.06 5.23
N VAL A 6 3.62 -2.30 3.96
CA VAL A 6 2.77 -1.94 2.82
C VAL A 6 1.83 -3.12 2.57
N GLY A 7 0.53 -2.87 2.57
CA GLY A 7 -0.47 -3.87 2.20
C GLY A 7 -0.67 -3.84 0.69
N VAL A 8 -0.43 -4.97 0.01
CA VAL A 8 -0.87 -5.17 -1.36
C VAL A 8 -2.19 -5.93 -1.31
N ILE A 9 -3.24 -5.34 -1.86
CA ILE A 9 -4.58 -5.92 -1.85
C ILE A 9 -5.02 -6.08 -3.30
N GLY A 10 -5.39 -7.31 -3.67
CA GLY A 10 -6.02 -7.61 -4.95
C GLY A 10 -7.46 -8.05 -4.71
N GLY A 11 -8.41 -7.35 -5.32
CA GLY A 11 -9.84 -7.64 -5.19
C GLY A 11 -10.69 -6.43 -4.78
N SER A 12 -11.96 -6.68 -4.52
CA SER A 12 -13.00 -5.68 -4.18
C SER A 12 -13.24 -5.53 -2.68
N GLU A 13 -12.41 -6.17 -1.84
CA GLU A 13 -12.63 -6.25 -0.41
C GLU A 13 -12.29 -4.93 0.29
N VAL A 14 -13.32 -4.29 0.83
CA VAL A 14 -13.22 -2.99 1.50
C VAL A 14 -12.59 -3.12 2.91
N THR A 15 -12.79 -4.25 3.59
CA THR A 15 -12.34 -4.43 4.99
C THR A 15 -10.82 -4.36 5.17
N PRO A 16 -10.00 -5.06 4.36
CA PRO A 16 -8.54 -4.97 4.48
C PRO A 16 -8.00 -3.57 4.15
N ILE A 17 -8.60 -2.89 3.16
CA ILE A 17 -8.23 -1.52 2.77
C ILE A 17 -8.52 -0.55 3.93
N ALA A 18 -9.73 -0.60 4.49
CA ALA A 18 -10.12 0.25 5.60
C ALA A 18 -9.23 0.03 6.85
N PHE A 19 -8.81 -1.20 7.10
CA PHE A 19 -7.91 -1.50 8.22
C PHE A 19 -6.51 -0.91 8.01
N ALA A 20 -5.96 -1.00 6.79
CA ALA A 20 -4.67 -0.42 6.46
C ALA A 20 -4.69 1.13 6.53
N LEU A 21 -5.77 1.75 6.03
CA LEU A 21 -5.97 3.20 6.12
C LEU A 21 -6.11 3.67 7.58
N LYS A 22 -6.87 2.94 8.42
CA LYS A 22 -6.96 3.21 9.86
C LYS A 22 -5.59 3.14 10.57
N MET A 23 -4.70 2.28 10.07
CA MET A 23 -3.33 2.14 10.57
C MET A 23 -2.37 3.19 9.98
N GLN A 24 -2.86 4.11 9.14
CA GLN A 24 -2.06 5.11 8.41
C GLN A 24 -0.95 4.46 7.59
N LYS A 25 -1.26 3.33 6.96
CA LYS A 25 -0.33 2.61 6.10
C LYS A 25 -0.74 2.82 4.64
N PRO A 26 0.20 3.14 3.74
CA PRO A 26 -0.10 3.23 2.33
C PRO A 26 -0.54 1.86 1.80
N VAL A 27 -1.55 1.87 0.92
CA VAL A 27 -2.13 0.67 0.32
C VAL A 27 -1.85 0.68 -1.17
N VAL A 28 -1.38 -0.44 -1.70
CA VAL A 28 -1.27 -0.64 -3.15
C VAL A 28 -2.42 -1.54 -3.59
N GLY A 29 -3.36 -0.98 -4.35
CA GLY A 29 -4.59 -1.65 -4.77
C GLY A 29 -4.54 -2.11 -6.22
N LEU A 30 -4.57 -3.42 -6.45
CA LEU A 30 -4.59 -4.00 -7.80
C LEU A 30 -6.01 -4.01 -8.37
N GLY A 31 -6.24 -3.27 -9.45
CA GLY A 31 -7.57 -3.11 -10.04
C GLY A 31 -8.60 -2.52 -9.08
N SER A 32 -8.14 -1.80 -8.06
CA SER A 32 -8.96 -1.27 -6.96
C SER A 32 -9.54 0.11 -7.30
N TRP A 33 -10.21 0.77 -6.35
CA TRP A 33 -10.79 2.10 -6.51
C TRP A 33 -9.93 3.20 -5.86
N SER A 34 -9.89 4.38 -6.47
CA SER A 34 -9.21 5.56 -5.92
C SER A 34 -10.13 6.26 -4.92
N VAL A 35 -10.21 5.70 -3.72
CA VAL A 35 -11.06 6.22 -2.64
C VAL A 35 -10.37 7.33 -1.86
N THR A 36 -9.02 7.36 -1.85
CA THR A 36 -8.18 8.35 -1.17
C THR A 36 -6.80 8.40 -1.84
N GLU A 37 -6.03 9.47 -1.62
CA GLU A 37 -4.63 9.57 -2.09
C GLU A 37 -3.68 8.52 -1.47
N ASP A 38 -4.02 7.98 -0.29
CA ASP A 38 -3.25 6.92 0.38
C ASP A 38 -3.42 5.53 -0.27
N VAL A 39 -4.32 5.41 -1.26
CA VAL A 39 -4.55 4.19 -2.05
C VAL A 39 -3.93 4.36 -3.43
N ILE A 40 -2.80 3.70 -3.65
CA ILE A 40 -2.06 3.70 -4.90
C ILE A 40 -2.62 2.61 -5.79
N GLN A 41 -3.34 3.02 -6.83
CA GLN A 41 -3.89 2.08 -7.82
C GLN A 41 -2.81 1.58 -8.76
N VAL A 42 -2.87 0.30 -9.06
CA VAL A 42 -2.02 -0.39 -10.03
C VAL A 42 -2.87 -1.37 -10.83
N ASN A 43 -2.47 -1.67 -12.07
CA ASN A 43 -3.27 -2.54 -12.95
C ASN A 43 -2.64 -3.92 -13.12
N THR A 44 -1.37 -4.08 -12.72
CA THR A 44 -0.66 -5.36 -12.81
C THR A 44 -0.03 -5.75 -11.48
N PRO A 45 0.07 -7.05 -11.16
CA PRO A 45 0.78 -7.52 -9.97
C PRO A 45 2.24 -7.04 -9.92
N GLN A 46 2.90 -6.97 -11.07
CA GLN A 46 4.28 -6.52 -11.19
C GLN A 46 4.44 -5.05 -10.76
N GLU A 47 3.52 -4.20 -11.22
CA GLU A 47 3.45 -2.80 -10.81
C GLU A 47 3.16 -2.69 -9.30
N ALA A 48 2.27 -3.53 -8.76
CA ALA A 48 1.95 -3.54 -7.34
C ALA A 48 3.19 -3.78 -6.47
N VAL A 49 3.99 -4.77 -6.86
CA VAL A 49 5.23 -5.12 -6.17
C VAL A 49 6.25 -4.00 -6.30
N ALA A 50 6.47 -3.48 -7.52
CA ALA A 50 7.40 -2.37 -7.75
C ALA A 50 7.06 -1.14 -6.88
N ARG A 51 5.79 -0.73 -6.86
CA ARG A 51 5.32 0.39 -6.02
C ARG A 51 5.49 0.12 -4.53
N ALA A 52 5.24 -1.11 -4.08
CA ALA A 52 5.45 -1.46 -2.69
C ALA A 52 6.92 -1.30 -2.27
N PHE A 53 7.87 -1.67 -3.13
CA PHE A 53 9.30 -1.47 -2.88
C PHE A 53 9.71 0.01 -2.92
N GLU A 54 9.22 0.79 -3.90
CA GLU A 54 9.47 2.24 -3.97
C GLU A 54 9.02 2.96 -2.69
N LEU A 55 7.86 2.60 -2.14
CA LEU A 55 7.34 3.17 -0.89
C LEU A 55 8.21 2.82 0.32
N LEU A 56 8.76 1.61 0.34
CA LEU A 56 9.67 1.17 1.39
C LEU A 56 11.01 1.93 1.33
N GLU A 57 11.47 2.30 0.14
CA GLU A 57 12.75 3.00 -0.09
C GLU A 57 12.66 4.52 0.06
N SER A 58 11.58 5.14 -0.44
CA SER A 58 11.33 6.59 -0.35
C SER A 58 11.07 7.07 1.08
N THR A 59 10.59 6.19 1.96
CA THR A 59 10.49 6.45 3.39
C THR A 59 11.87 6.24 4.03
N GLY A 60 12.67 7.31 4.21
CA GLY A 60 14.09 7.40 4.63
C GLY A 60 14.69 6.42 5.69
N PRO A 61 16.01 6.58 6.00
CA PRO A 61 16.89 5.46 6.33
C PRO A 61 16.55 4.73 7.64
N ARG A 62 16.72 3.40 7.61
CA ARG A 62 16.82 2.52 8.78
C ARG A 62 17.93 3.05 9.70
N ARG A 63 17.61 3.60 10.88
CA ARG A 63 18.58 3.64 11.97
C ARG A 63 18.54 2.29 12.70
N ARG A 64 19.70 1.63 12.69
CA ARG A 64 20.00 0.33 13.32
C ARG A 64 19.52 0.26 14.76
#